data_AF-A0A1F9E1Z4-F1
#
_entry.id   AF-A0A1F9E1Z4-F1
#
_cell.length_a   1.000
_cell.length_b   1.000
_cell.length_c   1.000
_cell.angle_alpha   90.00
_cell.angle_beta   90.00
_cell.angle_gamma   90.00
#
_symmetry.space_group_name_H-M   'P 1'
#
loop_
_entity.id
_entity.type
_entity.pdbx_description
1 polymer ?
#
loop_
_entity_poly.entity_id
_entity_poly.type
_entity_poly.pdbx_seq_one_letter_code
_entity_poly.pdbx_strand_id
1 'polypeptide(L)'
;MGNLLKLLGILIVVSLLALSISACMDSAMILVMTVDTPQDGTTITASPVTVSGTVTKTAEVKINDVVVPIKGGKFSTDFKLTEGSNVINVVATSGKDTVTKKVTVTYNQSKQ
;
A
#
# COMPACT_ATOMS: atom_id res chain seq x y z
N MET A 1 -35.94 13.17 49.33
CA MET A 1 -34.56 12.70 49.07
C MET A 1 -34.55 11.47 48.14
N GLY A 2 -35.29 11.46 47.02
CA GLY A 2 -35.54 10.22 46.25
C GLY A 2 -35.17 10.24 44.76
N ASN A 3 -34.80 11.40 44.21
CA ASN A 3 -34.57 11.56 42.77
C ASN A 3 -33.08 11.69 42.40
N LEU A 4 -32.21 11.85 43.40
CA LEU A 4 -30.75 11.97 43.18
C LEU A 4 -30.08 10.60 42.95
N LEU A 5 -30.61 9.51 43.54
CA LEU A 5 -30.10 8.15 43.29
C LEU A 5 -30.47 7.64 41.87
N LYS A 6 -31.61 8.06 41.32
CA LYS A 6 -32.08 7.60 40.00
C LYS A 6 -31.26 8.20 38.85
N LEU A 7 -30.80 9.45 38.98
CA LEU A 7 -29.92 10.07 37.98
C LEU A 7 -28.51 9.46 37.99
N LEU A 8 -27.99 9.06 39.17
CA LEU A 8 -26.66 8.44 39.30
C LEU A 8 -26.65 7.03 38.70
N GLY A 9 -27.74 6.26 38.86
CA GLY A 9 -27.89 4.95 38.23
C GLY A 9 -27.93 5.00 36.70
N ILE A 10 -28.57 6.02 36.12
CA ILE A 10 -28.67 6.23 34.67
C ILE A 10 -27.33 6.68 34.07
N LEU A 11 -26.56 7.50 34.78
CA LEU A 11 -25.25 7.97 34.31
C LEU A 11 -24.20 6.85 34.30
N ILE A 12 -24.30 5.87 35.22
CA ILE A 12 -23.38 4.72 35.29
C ILE A 12 -23.66 3.70 34.18
N VAL A 13 -24.93 3.45 33.80
CA VAL A 13 -25.24 2.56 32.66
C VAL A 13 -24.94 3.19 31.30
N VAL A 14 -25.10 4.51 31.16
CA VAL A 14 -24.71 5.24 29.93
C VAL A 14 -23.18 5.30 29.78
N SER A 15 -22.44 5.36 30.90
CA SER A 15 -20.97 5.26 30.90
C SER A 15 -20.47 3.82 30.69
N LEU A 16 -21.29 2.78 30.95
CA LEU A 16 -20.97 1.39 30.61
C LEU A 16 -21.31 1.02 29.15
N LEU A 17 -22.02 1.90 28.44
CA LEU A 17 -22.00 1.96 26.97
C LEU A 17 -20.69 2.58 26.43
N ALA A 18 -19.68 2.82 27.27
CA ALA A 18 -18.33 3.10 26.82
C ALA A 18 -17.75 1.89 26.08
N LEU A 19 -17.87 1.95 24.76
CA LEU A 19 -16.81 1.62 23.83
C LEU A 19 -16.14 0.26 24.06
N SER A 20 -16.91 -0.81 23.96
CA SER A 20 -16.40 -2.00 23.28
C SER A 20 -16.45 -1.72 21.77
N ILE A 21 -15.70 -0.71 21.31
CA ILE A 21 -15.20 -0.75 19.93
C ILE A 21 -14.25 -1.93 19.97
N SER A 22 -14.77 -3.11 19.66
CA SER A 22 -13.95 -4.18 19.17
C SER A 22 -13.30 -3.63 17.90
N ALA A 23 -12.16 -2.97 18.07
CA ALA A 23 -11.20 -2.80 17.00
C ALA A 23 -10.76 -4.23 16.69
N CYS A 24 -11.56 -4.90 15.87
CA CYS A 24 -11.21 -6.19 15.33
C CYS A 24 -9.88 -5.94 14.63
N MET A 25 -8.80 -6.48 15.22
CA MET A 25 -7.45 -6.44 14.70
C MET A 25 -7.41 -7.31 13.44
N ASP A 26 -8.13 -6.92 12.40
CA ASP A 26 -8.18 -7.65 11.13
C ASP A 26 -7.16 -7.06 10.14
N SER A 27 -5.95 -6.79 10.63
CA SER A 27 -4.80 -6.43 9.79
C SER A 27 -4.14 -7.65 9.14
N ALA A 28 -4.55 -8.88 9.51
CA ALA A 28 -4.01 -10.11 8.96
C ALA A 28 -4.51 -10.40 7.53
N MET A 29 -5.59 -9.75 7.11
CA MET A 29 -6.25 -10.00 5.82
C MET A 29 -6.17 -8.81 4.86
N ILE A 30 -5.35 -7.78 5.11
CA ILE A 30 -5.24 -6.66 4.17
C ILE A 30 -4.12 -6.89 3.14
N LEU A 31 -4.43 -6.68 1.87
CA LEU A 31 -3.42 -6.63 0.82
C LEU A 31 -2.68 -5.30 0.95
N VAL A 32 -1.37 -5.37 1.19
CA VAL A 32 -0.50 -4.19 1.23
C VAL A 32 0.64 -4.42 0.26
N MET A 33 0.98 -3.37 -0.48
CA MET A 33 2.10 -3.35 -1.42
C MET A 33 2.91 -2.08 -1.25
N THR A 34 4.23 -2.21 -1.24
CA THR A 34 5.20 -1.10 -1.32
C THR A 34 5.95 -1.17 -2.64
N VAL A 35 6.40 0.00 -3.12
CA VAL A 35 7.40 0.09 -4.18
C VAL A 35 8.62 0.73 -3.54
N ASP A 36 9.71 -0.04 -3.46
CA ASP A 36 10.93 0.34 -2.76
C ASP A 36 11.92 1.04 -3.71
N THR A 37 11.87 0.72 -5.00
CA THR A 37 12.67 1.38 -6.04
C THR A 37 11.91 1.33 -7.37
N PRO A 38 11.98 2.37 -8.22
CA PRO A 38 12.50 3.70 -7.88
C PRO A 38 11.58 4.44 -6.89
N GLN A 39 12.12 5.45 -6.21
CA GLN A 39 11.31 6.35 -5.40
C GLN A 39 10.57 7.33 -6.34
N ASP A 40 9.35 7.70 -5.95
CA ASP A 40 8.53 8.63 -6.72
C ASP A 40 9.19 10.01 -6.82
N GLY A 41 9.10 10.63 -8.01
CA GLY A 41 9.71 11.91 -8.32
C GLY A 41 11.23 11.89 -8.59
N THR A 42 11.87 10.72 -8.59
CA THR A 42 13.33 10.65 -8.80
C THR A 42 13.74 10.90 -10.25
N THR A 43 14.91 11.54 -10.42
CA THR A 43 15.58 11.63 -11.72
C THR A 43 16.56 10.48 -11.86
N ILE A 44 16.47 9.77 -12.98
CA ILE A 44 17.28 8.60 -13.29
C ILE A 44 18.16 8.93 -14.49
N THR A 45 19.42 8.50 -14.46
CA THR A 45 20.40 8.74 -15.53
C THR A 45 20.75 7.50 -16.34
N ALA A 46 20.32 6.31 -15.91
CA ALA A 46 20.56 5.04 -16.58
C ALA A 46 19.24 4.27 -16.84
N SER A 47 19.15 3.60 -17.97
CA SER A 47 18.02 2.73 -18.31
C SER A 47 18.54 1.38 -18.82
N PRO A 48 17.91 0.24 -18.46
CA PRO A 48 16.69 0.10 -17.66
C PRO A 48 16.87 0.46 -16.18
N VAL A 49 15.76 0.79 -15.50
CA VAL A 49 15.71 0.92 -14.03
C VAL A 49 15.12 -0.34 -13.42
N THR A 50 15.66 -0.80 -12.29
CA THR A 50 15.04 -1.86 -11.50
C THR A 50 13.84 -1.32 -10.73
N VAL A 51 12.67 -1.91 -10.96
CA VAL A 51 11.44 -1.68 -10.18
C VAL A 51 11.28 -2.83 -9.20
N SER A 52 11.32 -2.53 -7.91
CA SER A 52 11.23 -3.53 -6.84
C SER A 52 10.33 -3.09 -5.71
N GLY A 53 9.77 -4.06 -4.99
CA GLY A 53 8.93 -3.78 -3.85
C GLY A 53 8.50 -5.03 -3.09
N THR A 54 7.58 -4.84 -2.15
CA THR A 54 7.05 -5.93 -1.31
C THR A 54 5.54 -6.04 -1.39
N VAL A 55 5.03 -7.23 -1.11
CA VAL A 55 3.61 -7.52 -0.93
C VAL A 55 3.40 -8.38 0.32
N THR A 56 2.36 -8.10 1.11
CA THR A 56 2.14 -8.76 2.40
C THR A 56 1.53 -10.16 2.31
N LYS A 57 0.83 -10.49 1.21
CA LYS A 57 0.18 -11.79 0.98
C LYS A 57 0.40 -12.27 -0.46
N THR A 58 0.05 -13.54 -0.72
CA THR A 58 0.07 -14.11 -2.08
C THR A 58 -0.83 -13.28 -3.01
N ALA A 59 -0.23 -12.67 -4.02
CA ALA A 59 -0.90 -11.80 -4.99
C ALA A 59 -0.29 -12.02 -6.39
N GLU A 60 -1.03 -11.61 -7.41
CA GLU A 60 -0.47 -11.34 -8.73
C GLU A 60 0.00 -9.88 -8.76
N VAL A 61 1.25 -9.63 -9.17
CA VAL A 61 1.77 -8.26 -9.36
C VAL A 61 1.97 -8.00 -10.84
N LYS A 62 1.46 -6.86 -11.32
CA LYS A 62 1.67 -6.34 -12.68
C LYS A 62 2.39 -5.01 -12.64
N ILE A 63 3.36 -4.83 -13.54
CA ILE A 63 4.06 -3.57 -13.78
C ILE A 63 3.82 -3.18 -15.22
N ASN A 64 3.06 -2.08 -15.46
CA ASN A 64 2.57 -1.67 -16.77
C ASN A 64 2.07 -2.86 -17.61
N ASP A 65 1.11 -3.60 -17.03
CA ASP A 65 0.43 -4.77 -17.62
C ASP A 65 1.28 -6.05 -17.75
N VAL A 66 2.58 -6.01 -17.44
CA VAL A 66 3.45 -7.19 -17.43
C VAL A 66 3.40 -7.87 -16.06
N VAL A 67 3.08 -9.17 -16.03
CA VAL A 67 3.10 -9.98 -14.80
C VAL A 67 4.53 -10.19 -14.32
N VAL A 68 4.79 -9.89 -13.05
CA VAL A 68 6.11 -10.00 -12.42
C VAL A 68 6.08 -11.08 -11.34
N PRO A 69 7.03 -12.04 -11.35
CA PRO A 69 7.07 -13.11 -10.36
C PRO A 69 7.39 -12.57 -8.97
N ILE A 70 6.79 -13.18 -7.96
CA ILE A 70 6.99 -12.85 -6.54
C ILE A 70 7.78 -13.99 -5.89
N LYS A 71 8.86 -13.64 -5.19
CA LYS A 71 9.69 -14.58 -4.42
C LYS A 71 9.85 -14.07 -3.00
N GLY A 72 9.36 -14.84 -2.01
CA GLY A 72 9.45 -14.46 -0.60
C GLY A 72 8.76 -13.12 -0.27
N GLY A 73 7.63 -12.83 -0.91
CA GLY A 73 6.90 -11.56 -0.71
C GLY A 73 7.54 -10.34 -1.40
N LYS A 74 8.55 -10.54 -2.25
CA LYS A 74 9.24 -9.49 -3.00
C LYS A 74 9.04 -9.66 -4.50
N PHE A 75 8.89 -8.56 -5.21
CA PHE A 75 8.93 -8.51 -6.67
C PHE A 75 10.11 -7.62 -7.11
N SER A 76 10.70 -7.94 -8.25
CA SER A 76 11.74 -7.15 -8.88
C SER A 76 11.76 -7.42 -10.38
N THR A 77 11.81 -6.37 -11.19
CA THR A 77 11.95 -6.46 -12.65
C THR A 77 12.69 -5.24 -13.18
N ASP A 78 13.35 -5.40 -14.32
CA ASP A 78 13.88 -4.27 -15.06
C ASP A 78 12.77 -3.61 -15.90
N PHE A 79 12.75 -2.28 -15.87
CA PHE A 79 11.80 -1.44 -16.58
C PHE A 79 12.55 -0.48 -17.51
N LYS A 80 12.27 -0.56 -18.81
CA LYS A 80 12.88 0.32 -19.81
C LYS A 80 12.20 1.69 -19.77
N LEU A 81 13.00 2.75 -19.66
CA LEU A 81 12.54 4.12 -19.61
C LEU A 81 12.64 4.77 -21.00
N THR A 82 11.72 5.68 -21.28
CA THR A 82 11.81 6.64 -22.39
C THR A 82 12.33 7.98 -21.86
N GLU A 83 13.11 8.72 -22.63
CA GLU A 83 13.58 10.06 -22.22
C GLU A 83 12.41 10.94 -21.74
N GLY A 84 12.64 11.69 -20.67
CA GLY A 84 11.62 12.52 -20.02
C GLY A 84 10.81 11.78 -18.93
N SER A 85 9.56 12.19 -18.74
CA SER A 85 8.70 11.66 -17.66
C SER A 85 8.16 10.27 -17.99
N ASN A 86 8.31 9.33 -17.05
CA ASN A 86 7.82 7.96 -17.14
C ASN A 86 6.90 7.67 -15.96
N VAL A 87 5.71 7.13 -16.22
CA VAL A 87 4.78 6.67 -15.19
C VAL A 87 4.80 5.14 -15.16
N ILE A 88 5.17 4.59 -14.00
CA ILE A 88 5.22 3.16 -13.71
C ILE A 88 4.01 2.82 -12.85
N ASN A 89 3.09 2.03 -13.38
CA ASN A 89 1.92 1.55 -12.66
C ASN A 89 2.21 0.14 -12.13
N VAL A 90 2.19 -0.01 -10.80
CA VAL A 90 2.33 -1.29 -10.12
C VAL A 90 0.99 -1.66 -9.51
N VAL A 91 0.45 -2.82 -9.88
CA VAL A 91 -0.84 -3.33 -9.43
C VAL A 91 -0.63 -4.67 -8.76
N ALA A 92 -1.08 -4.82 -7.52
CA ALA A 92 -1.17 -6.11 -6.84
C ALA A 92 -2.64 -6.51 -6.70
N THR A 93 -2.96 -7.75 -7.05
CA THR A 93 -4.30 -8.32 -6.91
C THR A 93 -4.26 -9.63 -6.14
N SER A 94 -5.11 -9.76 -5.12
CA SER A 94 -5.25 -10.98 -4.33
C SER A 94 -6.72 -11.26 -4.07
N GLY A 95 -7.29 -12.24 -4.79
CA GLY A 95 -8.72 -12.51 -4.75
C GLY A 95 -9.54 -11.31 -5.21
N LYS A 96 -10.28 -10.70 -4.27
CA LYS A 96 -11.09 -9.48 -4.51
C LYS A 96 -10.34 -8.19 -4.19
N ASP A 97 -9.19 -8.27 -3.51
CA ASP A 97 -8.41 -7.11 -3.12
C ASP A 97 -7.54 -6.66 -4.29
N THR A 98 -7.48 -5.35 -4.53
CA THR A 98 -6.55 -4.75 -5.49
C THR A 98 -5.92 -3.51 -4.88
N VAL A 99 -4.59 -3.41 -4.98
CA VAL A 99 -3.81 -2.24 -4.58
C VAL A 99 -3.05 -1.72 -5.80
N THR A 100 -3.13 -0.42 -6.03
CA THR A 100 -2.40 0.26 -7.11
C THR A 100 -1.44 1.28 -6.54
N LYS A 101 -0.20 1.28 -7.04
CA LYS A 101 0.82 2.28 -6.78
C LYS A 101 1.30 2.87 -8.11
N LYS A 102 1.43 4.19 -8.17
CA LYS A 102 2.00 4.91 -9.29
C LYS A 102 3.32 5.50 -8.85
N VAL A 103 4.35 5.30 -9.66
CA VAL A 103 5.68 5.88 -9.46
C VAL A 103 6.03 6.64 -10.72
N THR A 104 6.26 7.94 -10.58
CA THR A 104 6.67 8.84 -11.66
C THR A 104 8.15 9.10 -11.53
N VAL A 105 8.91 8.86 -12.60
CA VAL A 105 10.35 9.14 -12.64
C VAL A 105 10.69 9.94 -13.89
N THR A 106 11.70 10.78 -13.79
CA THR A 106 12.24 11.52 -14.95
C THR A 106 13.51 10.85 -15.40
N TYR A 107 13.52 10.29 -16.61
CA TYR A 107 14.73 9.79 -17.24
C TYR A 107 15.42 10.93 -17.97
N ASN A 108 16.67 11.20 -17.63
CA ASN A 108 17.52 12.17 -18.31
C ASN A 108 18.88 11.51 -18.54
N GLN A 109 19.13 11.04 -19.77
CA GLN A 109 20.45 10.56 -20.16
C GLN A 109 21.50 11.65 -19.93
N SER A 110 22.32 11.46 -18.91
CA SER A 110 23.58 12.17 -18.84
C SER A 110 24.41 11.73 -20.04
N LYS A 111 24.51 12.59 -21.07
CA LYS A 111 25.54 12.42 -22.11
C LYS A 111 26.88 12.43 -21.40
N GLN A 112 27.53 11.27 -21.30
CA GLN A 112 28.96 11.21 -21.01
C GLN A 112 29.73 11.86 -22.16
#